data_AF-A0A925SJL4-F1
#
_entry.id   AF-A0A925SJL4-F1
#
_cell.length_a   1.000
_cell.length_b   1.000
_cell.length_c   1.000
_cell.angle_alpha   90.00
_cell.angle_beta   90.00
_cell.angle_gamma   90.00
#
_symmetry.space_group_name_H-M   'P 1'
#
loop_
_entity.id
_entity.type
_entity.pdbx_description
1 polymer ?
#
loop_
_entity_poly.entity_id
_entity_poly.type
_entity_poly.pdbx_seq_one_letter_code
_entity_poly.pdbx_strand_id
1 'polypeptide(L)'
;ESGPALALRLLRDALGLWAGGLFALWGLALHLAPFGISRLIASLLGRGDRATLALWRLMFGAFLLLVWYGALALAAAAYFQPWVVILLCALAPASGLFGVRWLRVQRGRARAWWAELRLLLDRKKASALRAEHAAIATLLGDYAARWAAQGEPLAQAASASSASPSGFKFRPSSLLVRPPAWVNLTLAATVAALVLGSALWIWHDHPLEWRRTDSPALHDLAPARLAGDLDRDERALSGVIDGIDALNTKFRAFEAGLLAGERSYYDPADDDEIRRMVLTFIALRDATLRTAWTYERHAQLPLGPERNRAARLHATALILSYDLAARFVAAFAENPLAQRKLNEAEPRWNLPAGTYDTLHATLAHREYRRLYKQSITSLAWKQTEPGPANFMPALHAAFDRLGNAEHGWLSQKIASRADSLRDLADAGFYRASARVSTLVGDARLRAPRQGRALISTAQLDELRGKLRPGDILIERRNWYLSNAFLPGYWPHAALYVGTAADLRALGLADDPRVSKNLAAFGAPDALGNAHAVIEAMSEGVVFTSAEHSIGEADGVVVLRPRVDVAARREIIARAFDHAGKPYDFDFDFFSADKLVCTEVVYRA
;
A
#
# COMPACT_ATOMS: atom_id res chain seq x y z
N GLU A 1 -4.42 48.04 -13.90
CA GLU A 1 -5.26 47.13 -13.09
C GLU A 1 -5.92 47.91 -11.95
N SER A 2 -7.21 47.70 -11.71
CA SER A 2 -7.94 48.31 -10.59
C SER A 2 -7.54 47.65 -9.25
N GLY A 3 -7.73 48.38 -8.16
CA GLY A 3 -7.27 48.03 -6.81
C GLY A 3 -7.45 46.56 -6.36
N PRO A 4 -8.64 45.94 -6.49
CA PRO A 4 -8.86 44.57 -6.00
C PRO A 4 -8.11 43.50 -6.81
N ALA A 5 -7.94 43.68 -8.12
CA ALA A 5 -7.18 42.74 -8.96
C ALA A 5 -5.68 42.78 -8.63
N LEU A 6 -5.14 43.98 -8.38
CA LEU A 6 -3.75 44.16 -7.96
C LEU A 6 -3.51 43.59 -6.55
N ALA A 7 -4.45 43.77 -5.62
CA ALA A 7 -4.36 43.20 -4.28
C ALA A 7 -4.36 41.66 -4.29
N LEU A 8 -5.24 41.04 -5.09
CA LEU A 8 -5.31 39.59 -5.24
C LEU A 8 -4.01 39.01 -5.84
N ARG A 9 -3.43 39.71 -6.82
CA ARG A 9 -2.15 39.34 -7.42
C ARG A 9 -0.99 39.42 -6.41
N LEU A 10 -0.90 40.50 -5.64
CA LEU A 10 0.13 40.66 -4.61
C LEU A 10 0.02 39.61 -3.50
N LEU A 11 -1.20 39.19 -3.15
CA LEU A 11 -1.46 38.15 -2.15
C LEU A 11 -1.07 36.75 -2.66
N ARG A 12 -1.37 36.44 -3.93
CA ARG A 12 -0.90 35.23 -4.60
C ARG A 12 0.63 35.18 -4.70
N ASP A 13 1.26 36.31 -5.03
CA ASP A 13 2.71 36.41 -5.13
C ASP A 13 3.37 36.27 -3.74
N ALA A 14 2.74 36.80 -2.68
CA ALA A 14 3.16 36.60 -1.29
C ALA A 14 3.07 35.13 -0.86
N LEU A 15 1.99 34.41 -1.19
CA LEU A 15 1.87 32.98 -0.91
C LEU A 15 2.95 32.15 -1.63
N GLY A 16 3.25 32.49 -2.89
CA GLY A 16 4.35 31.85 -3.64
C GLY A 16 5.74 32.16 -3.06
N LEU A 17 5.93 33.34 -2.47
CA LEU A 17 7.13 33.72 -1.71
C LEU A 17 7.23 32.93 -0.38
N TRP A 18 6.13 32.65 0.30
CA TRP A 18 6.16 31.91 1.57
C TRP A 18 6.36 30.41 1.38
N ALA A 19 5.56 29.78 0.49
CA ALA A 19 5.59 28.32 0.30
C ALA A 19 6.93 27.84 -0.29
N GLY A 20 7.48 28.55 -1.28
CA GLY A 20 8.81 28.24 -1.82
C GLY A 20 9.95 28.61 -0.86
N GLY A 21 9.73 29.58 0.02
CA GLY A 21 10.76 30.06 0.95
C GLY A 21 11.12 29.03 2.01
N LEU A 22 10.14 28.32 2.57
CA LEU A 22 10.39 27.28 3.57
C LEU A 22 11.20 26.11 2.99
N PHE A 23 10.84 25.65 1.79
CA PHE A 23 11.59 24.59 1.10
C PHE A 23 13.00 25.03 0.70
N ALA A 24 13.17 26.29 0.30
CA ALA A 24 14.47 26.90 0.00
C ALA A 24 15.36 27.04 1.24
N LEU A 25 14.80 27.47 2.36
CA LEU A 25 15.51 27.61 3.64
C LEU A 25 15.93 26.24 4.19
N TRP A 26 15.04 25.25 4.12
CA TRP A 26 15.35 23.86 4.45
C TRP A 26 16.54 23.34 3.64
N GLY A 27 16.48 23.51 2.32
CA GLY A 27 17.57 23.10 1.43
C GLY A 27 18.89 23.80 1.74
N LEU A 28 18.87 25.08 2.07
CA LEU A 28 20.10 25.79 2.46
C LEU A 28 20.65 25.35 3.81
N ALA A 29 19.79 25.19 4.82
CA ALA A 29 20.20 24.76 6.15
C ALA A 29 20.87 23.39 6.10
N LEU A 30 20.30 22.45 5.33
CA LEU A 30 20.80 21.09 5.20
C LEU A 30 22.21 21.01 4.61
N HIS A 31 22.58 21.98 3.75
CA HIS A 31 23.86 21.99 3.04
C HIS A 31 24.90 22.94 3.64
N LEU A 32 24.52 23.75 4.64
CA LEU A 32 25.38 24.79 5.21
C LEU A 32 26.62 24.19 5.88
N ALA A 33 26.46 23.12 6.67
CA ALA A 33 27.55 22.45 7.37
C ALA A 33 28.53 21.75 6.40
N PRO A 34 28.08 20.90 5.44
CA PRO A 34 28.97 20.33 4.42
C PRO A 34 29.70 21.40 3.61
N PHE A 35 29.01 22.49 3.28
CA PHE A 35 29.59 23.60 2.53
C PHE A 35 30.67 24.37 3.31
N GLY A 36 30.45 24.64 4.60
CA GLY A 36 31.44 25.29 5.46
C GLY A 36 32.68 24.43 5.67
N ILE A 37 32.48 23.15 6.01
CA ILE A 37 33.55 22.19 6.29
C ILE A 37 34.38 21.91 5.03
N SER A 38 33.75 21.71 3.87
CA SER A 38 34.48 21.51 2.60
C SER A 38 35.37 22.70 2.23
N ARG A 39 34.93 23.94 2.51
CA ARG A 39 35.75 25.13 2.29
C ARG A 39 36.91 25.25 3.26
N LEU A 40 36.70 24.90 4.53
CA LEU A 40 37.74 24.88 5.54
C LEU A 40 38.83 23.86 5.16
N ILE A 41 38.44 22.62 4.86
CA ILE A 41 39.36 21.55 4.45
C ILE A 41 40.11 21.93 3.16
N ALA A 42 39.41 22.45 2.16
CA ALA A 42 40.05 22.89 0.91
C ALA A 42 41.03 24.06 1.12
N SER A 43 40.78 24.94 2.10
CA SER A 43 41.70 26.04 2.43
C SER A 43 42.95 25.58 3.18
N LEU A 44 42.85 24.48 3.94
CA LEU A 44 43.98 23.91 4.69
C LEU A 44 44.89 23.07 3.79
N LEU A 45 44.30 22.35 2.81
CA LEU A 45 45.02 21.43 1.92
C LEU A 45 45.42 22.06 0.58
N GLY A 46 44.70 23.08 0.14
CA GLY A 46 44.93 23.75 -1.15
C GLY A 46 46.03 24.80 -1.10
N ARG A 47 47.31 24.38 -0.99
CA ARG A 47 48.44 25.28 -1.27
C ARG A 47 48.75 25.23 -2.77
N GLY A 48 48.12 26.12 -3.56
CA GLY A 48 48.36 26.22 -5.01
C GLY A 48 47.23 26.91 -5.81
N ASP A 49 47.40 26.95 -7.14
CA ASP A 49 46.56 27.63 -8.14
C ASP A 49 45.03 27.35 -8.00
N ARG A 50 44.20 28.28 -8.49
CA ARG A 50 42.72 28.28 -8.40
C ARG A 50 42.10 26.98 -8.92
N ALA A 51 42.71 26.33 -9.90
CA ALA A 51 42.25 25.05 -10.46
C ALA A 51 42.35 23.90 -9.43
N THR A 52 43.47 23.83 -8.71
CA THR A 52 43.73 22.82 -7.67
C THR A 52 42.75 22.98 -6.50
N LEU A 53 42.47 24.23 -6.13
CA LEU A 53 41.51 24.58 -5.07
C LEU A 53 40.07 24.23 -5.45
N ALA A 54 39.68 24.36 -6.73
CA ALA A 54 38.37 23.95 -7.22
C ALA A 54 38.20 22.43 -7.24
N LEU A 55 39.24 21.69 -7.65
CA LEU A 55 39.23 20.23 -7.66
C LEU A 55 39.11 19.64 -6.24
N TRP A 56 39.88 20.17 -5.28
CA TRP A 56 39.79 19.74 -3.89
C TRP A 56 38.41 20.03 -3.27
N ARG A 57 37.79 21.17 -3.60
CA ARG A 57 36.42 21.49 -3.17
C ARG A 57 35.39 20.51 -3.74
N LEU A 58 35.58 20.04 -4.96
CA LEU A 58 34.69 19.08 -5.61
C LEU A 58 34.81 17.68 -4.97
N MET A 59 36.05 17.18 -4.84
CA MET A 59 36.30 15.83 -4.31
C MET A 59 35.89 15.69 -2.85
N PHE A 60 36.33 16.60 -1.98
CA PHE A 60 35.96 16.57 -0.57
C PHE A 60 34.50 16.97 -0.36
N GLY A 61 33.96 17.89 -1.16
CA GLY A 61 32.56 18.28 -1.08
C GLY A 61 31.62 17.11 -1.39
N ALA A 62 31.91 16.33 -2.43
CA ALA A 62 31.10 15.16 -2.78
C ALA A 62 31.17 14.06 -1.72
N PHE A 63 32.37 13.73 -1.24
CA PHE A 63 32.56 12.74 -0.17
C PHE A 63 31.88 13.17 1.13
N LEU A 64 32.07 14.43 1.53
CA LEU A 64 31.48 14.95 2.76
C LEU A 64 29.94 15.01 2.69
N LEU A 65 29.38 15.35 1.52
CA LEU A 65 27.92 15.30 1.32
C LEU A 65 27.40 13.87 1.38
N LEU A 66 28.13 12.89 0.84
CA LEU A 66 27.76 11.47 0.92
C LEU A 66 27.75 10.99 2.39
N VAL A 67 28.81 11.29 3.14
CA VAL A 67 28.90 10.96 4.57
C VAL A 67 27.81 11.67 5.37
N TRP A 68 27.57 12.95 5.08
CA TRP A 68 26.55 13.76 5.73
C TRP A 68 25.14 13.22 5.49
N TYR A 69 24.81 12.84 4.24
CA TYR A 69 23.52 12.23 3.92
C TYR A 69 23.38 10.82 4.46
N GLY A 70 24.45 10.03 4.48
CA GLY A 70 24.46 8.74 5.17
C GLY A 70 24.16 8.90 6.68
N ALA A 71 24.82 9.87 7.33
CA ALA A 71 24.58 10.16 8.74
C ALA A 71 23.15 10.66 9.01
N LEU A 72 22.62 11.55 8.17
CA LEU A 72 21.24 12.02 8.26
C LEU A 72 20.22 10.89 8.01
N ALA A 73 20.49 10.01 7.04
CA ALA A 73 19.63 8.86 6.75
C ALA A 73 19.61 7.87 7.92
N LEU A 74 20.76 7.58 8.51
CA LEU A 74 20.87 6.73 9.70
C LEU A 74 20.16 7.35 10.91
N ALA A 75 20.34 8.65 11.14
CA ALA A 75 19.65 9.37 12.21
C ALA A 75 18.13 9.42 11.98
N ALA A 76 17.68 9.62 10.75
CA ALA A 76 16.26 9.63 10.41
C ALA A 76 15.63 8.23 10.49
N ALA A 77 16.36 7.18 10.07
CA ALA A 77 15.90 5.80 10.13
C ALA A 77 15.71 5.27 11.56
N ALA A 78 16.31 5.92 12.56
CA ALA A 78 16.08 5.59 13.96
C ALA A 78 14.68 6.00 14.47
N TYR A 79 13.97 6.87 13.75
CA TYR A 79 12.70 7.45 14.21
C TYR A 79 11.58 7.44 13.15
N PHE A 80 11.94 7.56 11.87
CA PHE A 80 10.98 7.68 10.76
C PHE A 80 10.89 6.39 9.93
N GLN A 81 9.72 6.20 9.32
CA GLN A 81 9.46 5.08 8.41
C GLN A 81 10.36 5.15 7.15
N PRO A 82 10.74 4.01 6.54
CA PRO A 82 11.72 3.97 5.46
C PRO A 82 11.39 4.90 4.27
N TRP A 83 10.11 4.98 3.88
CA TRP A 83 9.68 5.86 2.78
C TRP A 83 9.90 7.35 3.08
N VAL A 84 9.79 7.77 4.35
CA VAL A 84 10.05 9.14 4.78
C VAL A 84 11.55 9.45 4.66
N VAL A 85 12.39 8.51 5.08
CA VAL A 85 13.85 8.64 4.97
C VAL A 85 14.27 8.70 3.50
N ILE A 86 13.72 7.82 2.67
CA ILE A 86 13.95 7.80 1.21
C ILE A 86 13.51 9.13 0.59
N LEU A 87 12.33 9.63 0.94
CA LEU A 87 11.81 10.89 0.42
C LEU A 87 12.69 12.08 0.85
N LEU A 88 13.11 12.12 2.11
CA LEU A 88 14.02 13.16 2.63
C LEU A 88 15.37 13.14 1.92
N CYS A 89 15.96 11.96 1.72
CA CYS A 89 17.22 11.78 1.01
C CYS A 89 17.10 12.10 -0.48
N ALA A 90 15.99 11.77 -1.12
CA ALA A 90 15.74 12.06 -2.54
C ALA A 90 15.51 13.56 -2.79
N LEU A 91 14.80 14.23 -1.88
CA LEU A 91 14.49 15.66 -2.00
C LEU A 91 15.64 16.57 -1.54
N ALA A 92 16.54 16.07 -0.69
CA ALA A 92 17.66 16.83 -0.14
C ALA A 92 18.52 17.49 -1.25
N PRO A 93 19.07 16.78 -2.25
CA PRO A 93 19.87 17.40 -3.31
C PRO A 93 19.09 18.45 -4.13
N ALA A 94 17.82 18.18 -4.43
CA ALA A 94 16.96 19.08 -5.19
C ALA A 94 16.63 20.36 -4.41
N SER A 95 16.47 20.25 -3.08
CA SER A 95 16.14 21.37 -2.20
C SER A 95 17.26 22.41 -2.12
N GLY A 96 18.53 22.00 -2.15
CA GLY A 96 19.67 22.94 -2.18
C GLY A 96 19.73 23.74 -3.49
N LEU A 97 19.53 23.07 -4.63
CA LEU A 97 19.47 23.69 -5.95
C LEU A 97 18.29 24.65 -6.09
N PHE A 98 17.13 24.20 -5.62
CA PHE A 98 15.94 25.02 -5.55
C PHE A 98 16.19 26.24 -4.68
N GLY A 99 16.80 26.09 -3.50
CA GLY A 99 17.06 27.19 -2.57
C GLY A 99 17.91 28.31 -3.17
N VAL A 100 19.02 27.97 -3.83
CA VAL A 100 19.89 28.97 -4.47
C VAL A 100 19.22 29.68 -5.65
N ARG A 101 18.46 28.94 -6.46
CA ARG A 101 17.71 29.53 -7.59
C ARG A 101 16.56 30.40 -7.09
N TRP A 102 15.84 29.92 -6.08
CA TRP A 102 14.72 30.58 -5.46
C TRP A 102 15.15 31.93 -4.85
N LEU A 103 16.21 31.98 -4.05
CA LEU A 103 16.74 33.24 -3.49
C LEU A 103 17.14 34.26 -4.56
N ARG A 104 17.77 33.83 -5.65
CA ARG A 104 18.15 34.74 -6.74
C ARG A 104 16.93 35.32 -7.45
N VAL A 105 15.94 34.49 -7.79
CA VAL A 105 14.71 34.92 -8.44
C VAL A 105 13.90 35.83 -7.52
N GLN A 106 13.79 35.48 -6.24
CA GLN A 106 12.98 36.24 -5.29
C GLN A 106 13.64 37.55 -4.85
N ARG A 107 14.97 37.68 -4.86
CA ARG A 107 15.62 38.97 -4.60
C ARG A 107 15.21 40.06 -5.61
N GLY A 108 14.98 39.68 -6.87
CA GLY A 108 14.45 40.59 -7.89
C GLY A 108 12.96 40.86 -7.70
N ARG A 109 12.16 39.80 -7.50
CA ARG A 109 10.70 39.91 -7.33
C ARG A 109 10.30 40.66 -6.06
N ALA A 110 11.00 40.43 -4.94
CA ALA A 110 10.75 41.12 -3.68
C ALA A 110 10.96 42.63 -3.80
N ARG A 111 11.95 43.09 -4.58
CA ARG A 111 12.16 44.53 -4.83
C ARG A 111 11.01 45.15 -5.61
N ALA A 112 10.55 44.48 -6.67
CA ALA A 112 9.42 44.93 -7.48
C ALA A 112 8.11 44.89 -6.66
N TRP A 113 7.88 43.81 -5.92
CA TRP A 113 6.73 43.65 -5.03
C TRP A 113 6.68 44.73 -3.94
N TRP A 114 7.82 45.06 -3.32
CA TRP A 114 7.91 46.17 -2.36
C TRP A 114 7.68 47.54 -3.00
N ALA A 115 8.12 47.74 -4.24
CA ALA A 115 7.87 48.98 -4.96
C ALA A 115 6.38 49.14 -5.31
N GLU A 116 5.72 48.08 -5.75
CA GLU A 116 4.27 48.05 -6.02
C GLU A 116 3.45 48.26 -4.74
N LEU A 117 3.85 47.65 -3.62
CA LEU A 117 3.22 47.87 -2.32
C LEU A 117 3.36 49.34 -1.86
N ARG A 118 4.52 49.97 -2.05
CA ARG A 118 4.73 51.39 -1.75
C ARG A 118 3.90 52.31 -2.66
N LEU A 119 3.77 51.96 -3.94
CA LEU A 119 2.94 52.69 -4.91
C LEU A 119 1.44 52.62 -4.60
N LEU A 120 0.97 51.52 -3.99
CA LEU A 120 -0.41 51.42 -3.49
C LEU A 120 -0.71 52.41 -2.36
N LEU A 121 0.31 52.74 -1.56
CA LEU A 121 0.20 53.65 -0.41
C LEU A 121 0.37 55.13 -0.80
N ASP A 122 1.03 55.43 -1.93
CA ASP A 122 1.22 56.79 -2.45
C ASP A 122 0.35 57.05 -3.69
N ARG A 123 -0.91 57.42 -3.44
CA ARG A 123 -1.93 57.63 -4.49
C ARG A 123 -1.56 58.74 -5.48
N LYS A 124 -0.88 59.81 -5.03
CA LYS A 124 -0.48 60.94 -5.90
C LYS A 124 0.61 60.53 -6.89
N LYS A 125 1.61 59.77 -6.42
CA LYS A 125 2.68 59.28 -7.28
C LYS A 125 2.18 58.23 -8.27
N ALA A 126 1.26 57.36 -7.83
CA ALA A 126 0.62 56.39 -8.70
C ALA A 126 -0.24 57.03 -9.81
N SER A 127 -0.96 58.13 -9.52
CA SER A 127 -1.72 58.85 -10.56
C SER A 127 -0.82 59.52 -11.58
N ALA A 128 0.28 60.15 -11.15
CA ALA A 128 1.24 60.80 -12.04
C ALA A 128 1.88 59.81 -13.03
N LEU A 129 2.37 58.66 -12.52
CA LEU A 129 2.98 57.62 -13.35
C LEU A 129 1.98 56.99 -14.34
N ARG A 130 0.70 56.90 -13.98
CA ARG A 130 -0.34 56.40 -14.91
C ARG A 130 -0.64 57.40 -16.03
N ALA A 131 -0.64 58.70 -15.73
CA ALA A 131 -0.80 59.73 -16.74
C ALA A 131 0.37 59.73 -17.72
N GLU A 132 1.59 59.58 -17.23
CA GLU A 132 2.81 59.48 -18.04
C GLU A 132 2.80 58.21 -18.92
N HIS A 133 2.40 57.06 -18.37
CA HIS A 133 2.27 55.82 -19.12
C HIS A 133 1.19 55.91 -20.22
N ALA A 134 0.06 56.57 -19.94
CA ALA A 134 -0.98 56.83 -20.93
C ALA A 134 -0.46 57.74 -22.06
N ALA A 135 0.31 58.78 -21.73
CA ALA A 135 0.92 59.66 -22.72
C ALA A 135 1.92 58.92 -23.63
N ILE A 136 2.74 58.02 -23.07
CA ILE A 136 3.65 57.16 -23.84
C ILE A 136 2.88 56.22 -24.75
N ALA A 137 1.79 55.61 -24.27
CA ALA A 137 0.96 54.73 -25.08
C ALA A 137 0.34 55.47 -26.28
N THR A 138 -0.15 56.70 -26.07
CA THR A 138 -0.64 57.58 -27.14
C THR A 138 0.48 57.90 -28.13
N LEU A 139 1.66 58.28 -27.64
CA LEU A 139 2.83 58.57 -28.48
C LEU A 139 3.21 57.37 -29.36
N LEU A 140 3.27 56.18 -28.78
CA LEU A 140 3.58 54.94 -29.51
C LEU A 140 2.48 54.58 -30.53
N GLY A 141 1.22 54.82 -30.19
CA GLY A 141 0.10 54.70 -31.12
C GLY A 141 0.22 55.64 -32.31
N ASP A 142 0.59 56.90 -32.07
CA ASP A 142 0.81 57.89 -33.11
C ASP A 142 2.00 57.53 -34.00
N TYR A 143 3.10 57.03 -33.42
CA TYR A 143 4.23 56.52 -34.19
C TYR A 143 3.83 55.32 -35.05
N ALA A 144 3.06 54.38 -34.51
CA ALA A 144 2.57 53.23 -35.26
C ALA A 144 1.64 53.66 -36.42
N ALA A 145 0.79 54.66 -36.21
CA ALA A 145 -0.10 55.21 -37.23
C ALA A 145 0.67 55.95 -38.34
N ARG A 146 1.66 56.77 -37.98
CA ARG A 146 2.54 57.46 -38.94
C ARG A 146 3.39 56.49 -39.75
N TRP A 147 3.87 55.43 -39.09
CA TRP A 147 4.61 54.35 -39.73
C TRP A 147 3.74 53.58 -40.74
N ALA A 148 2.48 53.31 -40.39
CA ALA A 148 1.52 52.66 -41.29
C ALA A 148 1.17 53.51 -42.53
N ALA A 149 1.21 54.85 -42.40
CA ALA A 149 0.92 55.78 -43.49
C ALA A 149 2.05 55.94 -44.53
N GLN A 150 3.29 55.52 -44.24
CA GLN A 150 4.45 55.70 -45.12
C GLN A 150 4.67 54.58 -46.17
N GLY A 151 3.74 53.62 -46.31
CA GLY A 151 3.56 52.88 -47.56
C GLY A 151 4.72 51.99 -48.05
N GLU A 152 5.56 51.44 -47.17
CA GLU A 152 6.53 50.39 -47.53
C GLU A 152 5.97 48.97 -47.20
N PRO A 153 6.01 47.99 -48.13
CA PRO A 153 5.31 46.72 -47.98
C PRO A 153 6.13 45.70 -47.19
N LEU A 154 5.85 45.56 -45.90
CA LEU A 154 6.16 44.35 -45.14
C LEU A 154 4.88 43.65 -44.69
N ALA A 155 4.12 43.16 -45.67
CA ALA A 155 3.14 42.09 -45.48
C ALA A 155 3.76 40.78 -44.92
N GLN A 156 5.07 40.75 -44.62
CA GLN A 156 5.77 39.64 -43.98
C GLN A 156 6.12 39.87 -42.50
N ALA A 157 5.92 41.08 -41.93
CA ALA A 157 6.16 41.31 -40.49
C ALA A 157 4.87 41.29 -39.65
N ALA A 158 3.71 41.63 -40.23
CA ALA A 158 2.41 41.60 -39.54
C ALA A 158 1.80 40.18 -39.42
N SER A 159 2.30 39.21 -40.17
CA SER A 159 1.99 37.79 -39.95
C SER A 159 2.70 37.21 -38.72
N ALA A 160 3.61 37.96 -38.08
CA ALA A 160 4.28 37.56 -36.85
C ALA A 160 3.63 38.10 -35.57
N SER A 161 2.70 39.08 -35.62
CA SER A 161 2.04 39.63 -34.42
C SER A 161 0.52 39.40 -34.35
N SER A 162 -0.10 38.80 -35.37
CA SER A 162 -1.49 38.33 -35.31
C SER A 162 -1.67 36.94 -34.67
N ALA A 163 -0.67 36.49 -33.91
CA ALA A 163 -0.94 35.50 -32.89
C ALA A 163 -1.81 36.17 -31.81
N SER A 164 -3.14 35.98 -31.91
CA SER A 164 -4.05 35.81 -30.76
C SER A 164 -3.24 35.26 -29.58
N PRO A 165 -3.38 35.77 -28.33
CA PRO A 165 -2.52 35.37 -27.19
C PRO A 165 -2.51 33.85 -27.12
N SER A 166 -1.51 33.28 -27.78
CA SER A 166 -1.53 31.88 -28.15
C SER A 166 -1.30 31.22 -26.83
N GLY A 167 -2.29 30.44 -26.38
CA GLY A 167 -2.20 29.63 -25.19
C GLY A 167 -0.80 29.08 -25.11
N PHE A 168 -0.15 29.33 -23.97
CA PHE A 168 1.19 28.94 -23.60
C PHE A 168 1.63 27.66 -24.35
N LYS A 169 2.19 27.82 -25.55
CA LYS A 169 2.70 26.70 -26.33
C LYS A 169 4.06 26.44 -25.74
N PHE A 170 4.11 25.46 -24.85
CA PHE A 170 5.33 24.84 -24.37
C PHE A 170 6.06 24.30 -25.61
N ARG A 171 6.92 25.12 -26.21
CA ARG A 171 7.93 24.66 -27.15
C ARG A 171 9.02 24.04 -26.27
N PRO A 172 9.26 22.72 -26.33
CA PRO A 172 10.48 22.16 -25.79
C PRO A 172 11.58 22.58 -26.74
N SER A 173 12.04 23.82 -26.63
CA SER A 173 13.26 24.22 -27.30
C SER A 173 14.38 23.37 -26.72
N SER A 174 15.25 22.95 -27.64
CA SER A 174 16.49 22.18 -27.54
C SER A 174 17.53 22.77 -26.57
N LEU A 175 17.12 23.05 -25.33
CA LEU A 175 17.93 23.41 -24.17
C LEU A 175 18.09 22.19 -23.26
N LEU A 176 18.41 21.03 -23.84
CA LEU A 176 19.19 20.02 -23.14
C LEU A 176 20.60 20.56 -22.97
N VAL A 177 20.76 21.57 -22.10
CA VAL A 177 22.05 21.81 -21.43
C VAL A 177 22.32 20.47 -20.76
N ARG A 178 23.28 19.70 -21.30
CA ARG A 178 23.77 18.50 -20.65
C ARG A 178 23.98 18.90 -19.19
N PRO A 179 23.23 18.32 -18.24
CA PRO A 179 23.35 18.71 -16.85
C PRO A 179 24.85 18.64 -16.50
N PRO A 180 25.41 19.70 -15.89
CA PRO A 180 26.85 19.77 -15.69
C PRO A 180 27.31 18.49 -14.98
N ALA A 181 28.46 17.92 -15.35
CA ALA A 181 28.82 16.53 -15.04
C ALA A 181 28.60 16.11 -13.57
N TRP A 182 28.73 17.05 -12.63
CA TRP A 182 28.44 16.84 -11.21
C TRP A 182 26.97 16.49 -10.91
N VAL A 183 26.00 16.90 -11.72
CA VAL A 183 24.58 16.55 -11.63
C VAL A 183 24.36 15.10 -12.06
N ASN A 184 24.97 14.66 -13.15
CA ASN A 184 24.92 13.24 -13.55
C ASN A 184 25.67 12.37 -12.54
N LEU A 185 26.78 12.87 -11.99
CA LEU A 185 27.53 12.18 -10.94
C LEU A 185 26.74 12.08 -9.64
N THR A 186 26.03 13.14 -9.24
CA THR A 186 25.19 13.13 -8.03
C THR A 186 23.94 12.27 -8.22
N LEU A 187 23.31 12.30 -9.39
CA LEU A 187 22.21 11.39 -9.72
C LEU A 187 22.69 9.94 -9.71
N ALA A 188 23.82 9.64 -10.36
CA ALA A 188 24.41 8.30 -10.37
C ALA A 188 24.83 7.85 -8.96
N ALA A 189 25.41 8.73 -8.15
CA ALA A 189 25.77 8.43 -6.76
C ALA A 189 24.53 8.25 -5.88
N THR A 190 23.45 8.99 -6.13
CA THR A 190 22.18 8.83 -5.41
C THR A 190 21.52 7.51 -5.79
N VAL A 191 21.47 7.17 -7.08
CA VAL A 191 20.97 5.87 -7.54
C VAL A 191 21.84 4.75 -6.98
N ALA A 192 23.17 4.88 -6.99
CA ALA A 192 24.07 3.90 -6.40
C ALA A 192 23.88 3.77 -4.88
N ALA A 193 23.67 4.87 -4.15
CA ALA A 193 23.40 4.85 -2.72
C ALA A 193 22.01 4.27 -2.40
N LEU A 194 21.01 4.53 -3.25
CA LEU A 194 19.68 3.91 -3.13
C LEU A 194 19.74 2.42 -3.43
N VAL A 195 20.45 2.00 -4.46
CA VAL A 195 20.67 0.59 -4.81
C VAL A 195 21.46 -0.10 -3.70
N LEU A 196 22.54 0.50 -3.21
CA LEU A 196 23.36 -0.05 -2.13
C LEU A 196 22.60 -0.07 -0.80
N GLY A 197 21.86 0.98 -0.46
CA GLY A 197 21.04 1.05 0.73
C GLY A 197 19.89 0.04 0.71
N SER A 198 19.21 -0.09 -0.45
CA SER A 198 18.17 -1.10 -0.65
C SER A 198 18.76 -2.52 -0.60
N ALA A 199 19.92 -2.75 -1.22
CA ALA A 199 20.64 -4.01 -1.11
C ALA A 199 21.00 -4.30 0.35
N LEU A 200 21.65 -3.38 1.05
CA LEU A 200 22.02 -3.56 2.46
C LEU A 200 20.78 -3.83 3.34
N TRP A 201 19.66 -3.15 3.07
CA TRP A 201 18.39 -3.40 3.76
C TRP A 201 17.84 -4.79 3.44
N ILE A 202 17.84 -5.23 2.17
CA ILE A 202 17.45 -6.60 1.73
C ILE A 202 18.36 -7.67 2.36
N TRP A 203 19.64 -7.36 2.57
CA TRP A 203 20.61 -8.26 3.17
C TRP A 203 20.58 -8.26 4.70
N HIS A 204 20.05 -7.21 5.33
CA HIS A 204 19.94 -7.13 6.79
C HIS A 204 18.79 -7.99 7.32
N ASP A 205 19.08 -8.86 8.27
CA ASP A 205 18.07 -9.70 8.92
C ASP A 205 17.30 -8.88 9.97
N HIS A 206 15.98 -8.77 9.82
CA HIS A 206 15.14 -8.15 10.84
C HIS A 206 14.90 -9.14 11.99
N PRO A 207 14.72 -8.67 13.23
CA PRO A 207 14.47 -9.55 14.36
C PRO A 207 13.29 -10.50 14.09
N LEU A 208 13.47 -11.79 14.37
CA LEU A 208 12.38 -12.77 14.28
C LEU A 208 11.22 -12.32 15.17
N GLU A 209 10.04 -12.12 14.60
CA GLU A 209 8.92 -11.48 15.31
C GLU A 209 8.56 -12.19 16.62
N TRP A 210 8.62 -13.52 16.62
CA TRP A 210 8.33 -14.37 17.79
C TRP A 210 9.41 -14.30 18.89
N ARG A 211 10.57 -13.68 18.65
CA ARG A 211 11.64 -13.42 19.64
C ARG A 211 11.81 -11.94 19.98
N ARG A 212 10.81 -11.09 19.68
CA ARG A 212 10.83 -9.69 20.12
C ARG A 212 10.78 -9.53 21.64
N THR A 213 10.27 -10.54 22.34
CA THR A 213 10.19 -10.60 23.80
C THR A 213 11.05 -11.75 24.33
N ASP A 214 11.63 -11.54 25.51
CA ASP A 214 12.40 -12.57 26.21
C ASP A 214 11.51 -13.76 26.58
N SER A 215 12.03 -14.97 26.35
CA SER A 215 11.35 -16.19 26.78
C SER A 215 11.28 -16.31 28.30
N PRO A 216 10.26 -17.03 28.83
CA PRO A 216 10.04 -17.13 30.27
C PRO A 216 11.27 -17.65 31.01
N ALA A 217 11.52 -17.10 32.20
CA ALA A 217 12.56 -17.59 33.10
C ALA A 217 12.10 -18.90 33.77
N LEU A 218 12.31 -20.02 33.07
CA LEU A 218 11.83 -21.34 33.54
C LEU A 218 12.36 -21.74 34.92
N HIS A 219 13.53 -21.24 35.32
CA HIS A 219 14.15 -21.51 36.62
C HIS A 219 13.44 -20.81 37.79
N ASP A 220 12.62 -19.79 37.52
CA ASP A 220 11.85 -19.07 38.53
C ASP A 220 10.49 -19.75 38.81
N LEU A 221 10.11 -20.75 38.00
CA LEU A 221 8.85 -21.48 38.17
C LEU A 221 8.97 -22.51 39.29
N ALA A 222 7.90 -22.65 40.08
CA ALA A 222 7.78 -23.73 41.04
C ALA A 222 7.91 -25.09 40.33
N PRO A 223 8.69 -26.07 40.85
CA PRO A 223 8.94 -27.35 40.16
C PRO A 223 7.66 -28.09 39.74
N ALA A 224 6.64 -28.11 40.61
CA ALA A 224 5.35 -28.74 40.31
C ALA A 224 4.61 -28.06 39.13
N ARG A 225 4.72 -26.72 39.03
CA ARG A 225 4.16 -25.97 37.90
C ARG A 225 4.91 -26.27 36.61
N LEU A 226 6.24 -26.27 36.65
CA LEU A 226 7.07 -26.59 35.49
C LEU A 226 6.77 -28.01 34.97
N ALA A 227 6.66 -29.00 35.85
CA ALA A 227 6.30 -30.37 35.47
C ALA A 227 4.92 -30.44 34.80
N GLY A 228 3.91 -29.76 35.37
CA GLY A 228 2.56 -29.69 34.78
C GLY A 228 2.53 -28.97 33.44
N ASP A 229 3.35 -27.92 33.28
CA ASP A 229 3.50 -27.19 32.01
C ASP A 229 4.12 -28.08 30.92
N LEU A 230 5.19 -28.82 31.26
CA LEU A 230 5.82 -29.79 30.37
C LEU A 230 4.86 -30.90 29.92
N ASP A 231 4.09 -31.48 30.84
CA ASP A 231 3.10 -32.54 30.53
C ASP A 231 2.02 -32.04 29.57
N ARG A 232 1.51 -30.83 29.81
CA ARG A 232 0.48 -30.21 28.96
C ARG A 232 1.04 -29.93 27.57
N ASP A 233 2.22 -29.36 27.49
CA ASP A 233 2.78 -28.90 26.23
C ASP A 233 3.32 -30.07 25.38
N GLU A 234 3.76 -31.17 26.00
CA GLU A 234 4.05 -32.44 25.30
C GLU A 234 2.80 -33.02 24.64
N ARG A 235 1.66 -33.05 25.35
CA ARG A 235 0.38 -33.48 24.78
C ARG A 235 -0.09 -32.53 23.67
N ALA A 236 0.04 -31.22 23.88
CA ALA A 236 -0.34 -30.22 22.89
C ALA A 236 0.50 -30.35 21.62
N LEU A 237 1.83 -30.47 21.75
CA LEU A 237 2.73 -30.65 20.60
C LEU A 237 2.49 -31.98 19.88
N SER A 238 2.13 -33.04 20.60
CA SER A 238 1.71 -34.32 20.01
C SER A 238 0.46 -34.14 19.13
N GLY A 239 -0.56 -33.41 19.60
CA GLY A 239 -1.73 -33.07 18.78
C GLY A 239 -1.41 -32.14 17.60
N VAL A 240 -0.43 -31.24 17.73
CA VAL A 240 0.06 -30.40 16.62
C VAL A 240 0.72 -31.25 15.54
N ILE A 241 1.50 -32.27 15.91
CA ILE A 241 2.11 -33.22 14.96
C ILE A 241 1.01 -33.92 14.14
N ASP A 242 -0.01 -34.45 14.80
CA ASP A 242 -1.13 -35.12 14.11
C ASP A 242 -1.89 -34.15 13.19
N GLY A 243 -2.06 -32.90 13.63
CA GLY A 243 -2.66 -31.83 12.83
C GLY A 243 -1.84 -31.47 11.59
N ILE A 244 -0.50 -31.47 11.70
CA ILE A 244 0.42 -31.25 10.58
C ILE A 244 0.26 -32.35 9.52
N ASP A 245 0.14 -33.60 9.93
CA ASP A 245 -0.03 -34.74 9.00
C ASP A 245 -1.41 -34.70 8.33
N ALA A 246 -2.47 -34.39 9.09
CA ALA A 246 -3.82 -34.23 8.55
C ALA A 246 -3.89 -33.08 7.52
N LEU A 247 -3.25 -31.95 7.82
CA LEU A 247 -3.18 -30.80 6.91
C LEU A 247 -2.42 -31.15 5.63
N ASN A 248 -1.31 -31.88 5.73
CA ASN A 248 -0.53 -32.31 4.58
C ASN A 248 -1.33 -33.25 3.65
N THR A 249 -2.12 -34.16 4.21
CA THR A 249 -3.04 -35.02 3.45
C THR A 249 -4.09 -34.19 2.69
N LYS A 250 -4.67 -33.17 3.35
CA LYS A 250 -5.64 -32.27 2.71
C LYS A 250 -5.03 -31.48 1.56
N PHE A 251 -3.85 -30.88 1.75
CA PHE A 251 -3.16 -30.13 0.70
C PHE A 251 -2.88 -31.00 -0.54
N ARG A 252 -2.40 -32.24 -0.34
CA ARG A 252 -2.15 -33.16 -1.46
C ARG A 252 -3.42 -33.53 -2.22
N ALA A 253 -4.52 -33.78 -1.50
CA ALA A 253 -5.80 -34.05 -2.13
C ALA A 253 -6.32 -32.84 -2.93
N PHE A 254 -6.15 -31.64 -2.38
CA PHE A 254 -6.53 -30.40 -3.04
C PHE A 254 -5.70 -30.16 -4.33
N GLU A 255 -4.38 -30.32 -4.24
CA GLU A 255 -3.46 -30.20 -5.37
C GLU A 255 -3.77 -31.21 -6.48
N ALA A 256 -4.04 -32.47 -6.12
CA ALA A 256 -4.46 -33.48 -7.07
C ALA A 256 -5.76 -33.10 -7.80
N GLY A 257 -6.73 -32.53 -7.07
CA GLY A 257 -7.98 -32.03 -7.67
C GLY A 257 -7.77 -30.86 -8.62
N LEU A 258 -6.85 -29.94 -8.30
CA LEU A 258 -6.45 -28.86 -9.22
C LEU A 258 -5.81 -29.40 -10.50
N LEU A 259 -4.89 -30.36 -10.37
CA LEU A 259 -4.22 -30.99 -11.51
C LEU A 259 -5.19 -31.79 -12.40
N ALA A 260 -6.21 -32.40 -11.79
CA ALA A 260 -7.27 -33.10 -12.50
C ALA A 260 -8.31 -32.17 -13.15
N GLY A 261 -8.26 -30.86 -12.86
CA GLY A 261 -9.26 -29.88 -13.31
C GLY A 261 -10.61 -30.00 -12.59
N GLU A 262 -10.68 -30.76 -11.50
CA GLU A 262 -11.87 -30.91 -10.65
C GLU A 262 -12.07 -29.71 -9.72
N ARG A 263 -10.99 -28.96 -9.47
CA ARG A 263 -10.96 -27.76 -8.62
C ARG A 263 -10.44 -26.56 -9.38
N SER A 264 -10.79 -25.36 -8.91
CA SER A 264 -10.39 -24.10 -9.54
C SER A 264 -10.03 -23.02 -8.51
N TYR A 265 -8.98 -22.25 -8.78
CA TYR A 265 -8.65 -21.05 -7.99
C TYR A 265 -9.71 -19.94 -8.08
N TYR A 266 -10.62 -20.02 -9.06
CA TYR A 266 -11.70 -19.07 -9.30
C TYR A 266 -13.05 -19.52 -8.73
N ASP A 267 -13.14 -20.77 -8.25
CA ASP A 267 -14.33 -21.25 -7.56
C ASP A 267 -14.33 -20.73 -6.12
N PRO A 268 -15.40 -20.06 -5.64
CA PRO A 268 -15.43 -19.51 -4.29
C PRO A 268 -15.30 -20.55 -3.17
N ALA A 269 -15.82 -21.77 -3.37
CA ALA A 269 -15.74 -22.82 -2.36
C ALA A 269 -14.33 -23.40 -2.25
N ASP A 270 -13.67 -23.61 -3.39
CA ASP A 270 -12.26 -24.00 -3.45
C ASP A 270 -11.33 -22.91 -2.86
N ASP A 271 -11.57 -21.63 -3.18
CA ASP A 271 -10.83 -20.50 -2.61
C ASP A 271 -10.94 -20.48 -1.07
N ASP A 272 -12.16 -20.61 -0.56
CA ASP A 272 -12.43 -20.72 0.88
C ASP A 272 -11.70 -21.93 1.51
N GLU A 273 -11.64 -23.08 0.83
CA GLU A 273 -10.94 -24.27 1.32
C GLU A 273 -9.42 -24.05 1.40
N ILE A 274 -8.80 -23.49 0.35
CA ILE A 274 -7.36 -23.14 0.35
C ILE A 274 -7.06 -22.24 1.53
N ARG A 275 -7.83 -21.17 1.68
CA ARG A 275 -7.62 -20.20 2.75
C ARG A 275 -7.80 -20.83 4.14
N ARG A 276 -8.72 -21.79 4.33
CA ARG A 276 -8.86 -22.53 5.61
C ARG A 276 -7.65 -23.40 5.89
N MET A 277 -7.08 -24.03 4.85
CA MET A 277 -5.84 -24.78 4.98
C MET A 277 -4.66 -23.86 5.34
N VAL A 278 -4.58 -22.65 4.77
CA VAL A 278 -3.56 -21.64 5.13
C VAL A 278 -3.72 -21.17 6.58
N LEU A 279 -4.94 -20.92 7.05
CA LEU A 279 -5.17 -20.58 8.47
C LEU A 279 -4.75 -21.71 9.40
N THR A 280 -5.08 -22.95 9.04
CA THR A 280 -4.67 -24.14 9.80
C THR A 280 -3.14 -24.25 9.84
N PHE A 281 -2.49 -24.02 8.70
CA PHE A 281 -1.03 -23.96 8.59
C PHE A 281 -0.44 -22.91 9.54
N ILE A 282 -0.97 -21.67 9.50
CA ILE A 282 -0.49 -20.56 10.36
C ILE A 282 -0.66 -20.93 11.83
N ALA A 283 -1.82 -21.46 12.22
CA ALA A 283 -2.11 -21.85 13.61
C ALA A 283 -1.16 -22.94 14.12
N LEU A 284 -0.93 -23.99 13.31
CA LEU A 284 0.00 -25.07 13.66
C LEU A 284 1.43 -24.56 13.78
N ARG A 285 1.88 -23.73 12.83
CA ARG A 285 3.22 -23.14 12.86
C ARG A 285 3.40 -22.23 14.08
N ASP A 286 2.43 -21.39 14.35
CA ASP A 286 2.42 -20.49 15.50
C ASP A 286 2.43 -21.25 16.84
N ALA A 287 1.71 -22.37 16.94
CA ALA A 287 1.81 -23.28 18.09
C ALA A 287 3.22 -23.88 18.25
N THR A 288 3.86 -24.31 17.17
CA THR A 288 5.25 -24.81 17.22
C THR A 288 6.25 -23.71 17.59
N LEU A 289 6.14 -22.51 17.04
CA LEU A 289 7.02 -21.38 17.36
C LEU A 289 6.86 -20.93 18.81
N ARG A 290 5.63 -20.85 19.33
CA ARG A 290 5.37 -20.56 20.75
C ARG A 290 5.99 -21.60 21.67
N THR A 291 5.86 -22.88 21.34
CA THR A 291 6.46 -23.98 22.12
C THR A 291 7.98 -23.87 22.11
N ALA A 292 8.57 -23.64 20.93
CA ALA A 292 10.01 -23.41 20.78
C ALA A 292 10.48 -22.21 21.62
N TRP A 293 9.78 -21.09 21.55
CA TRP A 293 10.09 -19.90 22.34
C TRP A 293 10.00 -20.14 23.85
N THR A 294 8.92 -20.77 24.31
CA THR A 294 8.67 -21.03 25.74
C THR A 294 9.82 -21.79 26.39
N TYR A 295 10.36 -22.79 25.69
CA TYR A 295 11.44 -23.65 26.19
C TYR A 295 12.84 -23.28 25.69
N GLU A 296 13.01 -22.10 25.10
CA GLU A 296 14.30 -21.65 24.55
C GLU A 296 15.40 -21.60 25.63
N ARG A 297 15.07 -21.11 26.84
CA ARG A 297 16.00 -20.98 27.97
C ARG A 297 16.16 -22.25 28.80
N HIS A 298 15.82 -23.43 28.27
CA HIS A 298 15.94 -24.71 28.98
C HIS A 298 17.33 -24.98 29.57
N ALA A 299 18.41 -24.43 29.00
CA ALA A 299 19.76 -24.59 29.50
C ALA A 299 20.01 -23.95 30.89
N GLN A 300 19.12 -23.04 31.34
CA GLN A 300 19.18 -22.40 32.65
C GLN A 300 18.59 -23.28 33.77
N LEU A 301 17.86 -24.34 33.40
CA LEU A 301 17.37 -25.31 34.38
C LEU A 301 18.55 -26.14 34.92
N PRO A 302 18.45 -26.63 36.18
CA PRO A 302 19.38 -27.63 36.70
C PRO A 302 19.47 -28.86 35.80
N LEU A 303 20.58 -29.59 35.86
CA LEU A 303 20.69 -30.88 35.19
C LEU A 303 19.67 -31.85 35.79
N GLY A 304 18.78 -32.39 34.95
CA GLY A 304 17.66 -33.22 35.39
C GLY A 304 16.65 -33.50 34.28
N PRO A 305 15.61 -34.31 34.57
CA PRO A 305 14.61 -34.71 33.58
C PRO A 305 13.82 -33.52 33.03
N GLU A 306 13.51 -32.51 33.84
CA GLU A 306 12.78 -31.32 33.40
C GLU A 306 13.55 -30.53 32.34
N ARG A 307 14.88 -30.41 32.50
CA ARG A 307 15.75 -29.79 31.50
C ARG A 307 15.79 -30.59 30.21
N ASN A 308 15.81 -31.91 30.29
CA ASN A 308 15.81 -32.79 29.12
C ASN A 308 14.49 -32.69 28.35
N ARG A 309 13.36 -32.70 29.05
CA ARG A 309 12.02 -32.52 28.50
C ARG A 309 11.84 -31.15 27.85
N ALA A 310 12.21 -30.08 28.55
CA ALA A 310 12.17 -28.72 28.01
C ALA A 310 13.03 -28.59 26.74
N ALA A 311 14.24 -29.13 26.75
CA ALA A 311 15.11 -29.12 25.58
C ALA A 311 14.52 -29.90 24.40
N ARG A 312 13.88 -31.04 24.66
CA ARG A 312 13.21 -31.86 23.64
C ARG A 312 12.03 -31.10 23.03
N LEU A 313 11.18 -30.48 23.85
CA LEU A 313 10.07 -29.64 23.40
C LEU A 313 10.56 -28.50 22.52
N HIS A 314 11.58 -27.76 22.98
CA HIS A 314 12.19 -26.68 22.21
C HIS A 314 12.68 -27.16 20.84
N ALA A 315 13.53 -28.19 20.84
CA ALA A 315 14.17 -28.67 19.63
C ALA A 315 13.16 -29.30 18.66
N THR A 316 12.21 -30.11 19.18
CA THR A 316 11.16 -30.74 18.37
C THR A 316 10.27 -29.69 17.73
N ALA A 317 9.76 -28.75 18.51
CA ALA A 317 8.88 -27.71 17.99
C ALA A 317 9.60 -26.81 16.97
N LEU A 318 10.87 -26.47 17.20
CA LEU A 318 11.62 -25.63 16.27
C LEU A 318 11.92 -26.34 14.94
N ILE A 319 12.30 -27.61 14.98
CA ILE A 319 12.53 -28.42 13.77
C ILE A 319 11.23 -28.58 12.99
N LEU A 320 10.12 -28.91 13.66
CA LEU A 320 8.82 -29.06 13.01
C LEU A 320 8.33 -27.75 12.40
N SER A 321 8.52 -26.61 13.09
CA SER A 321 8.21 -25.29 12.54
C SER A 321 9.00 -25.00 11.26
N TYR A 322 10.29 -25.37 11.24
CA TYR A 322 11.16 -25.17 10.09
C TYR A 322 10.77 -26.09 8.92
N ASP A 323 10.56 -27.37 9.19
CA ASP A 323 10.08 -28.37 8.23
C ASP A 323 8.71 -28.00 7.64
N LEU A 324 7.77 -27.58 8.48
CA LEU A 324 6.43 -27.17 8.06
C LEU A 324 6.49 -25.98 7.10
N ALA A 325 7.26 -24.93 7.43
CA ALA A 325 7.45 -23.80 6.55
C ALA A 325 8.17 -24.19 5.25
N ALA A 326 9.21 -25.02 5.33
CA ALA A 326 9.93 -25.49 4.14
C ALA A 326 9.05 -26.31 3.20
N ARG A 327 8.21 -27.21 3.74
CA ARG A 327 7.23 -27.99 2.96
C ARG A 327 6.22 -27.10 2.27
N PHE A 328 5.63 -26.16 3.01
CA PHE A 328 4.64 -25.25 2.47
C PHE A 328 5.22 -24.44 1.32
N VAL A 329 6.42 -23.88 1.49
CA VAL A 329 7.04 -23.10 0.43
C VAL A 329 7.45 -23.98 -0.76
N ALA A 330 8.06 -25.14 -0.51
CA ALA A 330 8.46 -26.07 -1.58
C ALA A 330 7.28 -26.59 -2.40
N ALA A 331 6.12 -26.82 -1.77
CA ALA A 331 4.93 -27.33 -2.46
C ALA A 331 4.43 -26.40 -3.57
N PHE A 332 4.65 -25.08 -3.44
CA PHE A 332 4.17 -24.11 -4.43
C PHE A 332 5.31 -23.42 -5.18
N ALA A 333 6.57 -23.85 -4.99
CA ALA A 333 7.75 -23.20 -5.56
C ALA A 333 7.74 -23.12 -7.10
N GLU A 334 7.15 -24.11 -7.76
CA GLU A 334 7.05 -24.18 -9.24
C GLU A 334 5.72 -23.66 -9.78
N ASN A 335 4.83 -23.12 -8.93
CA ASN A 335 3.51 -22.65 -9.32
C ASN A 335 3.29 -21.16 -8.98
N PRO A 336 3.63 -20.23 -9.90
CA PRO A 336 3.49 -18.79 -9.67
C PRO A 336 2.05 -18.35 -9.37
N LEU A 337 1.05 -19.03 -9.95
CA LEU A 337 -0.36 -18.72 -9.68
C LEU A 337 -0.74 -19.10 -8.25
N ALA A 338 -0.29 -20.26 -7.77
CA ALA A 338 -0.49 -20.66 -6.38
C ALA A 338 0.24 -19.70 -5.42
N GLN A 339 1.47 -19.29 -5.73
CA GLN A 339 2.21 -18.32 -4.92
C GLN A 339 1.46 -17.00 -4.80
N ARG A 340 0.98 -16.45 -5.93
CA ARG A 340 0.14 -15.25 -5.95
C ARG A 340 -1.08 -15.44 -5.06
N LYS A 341 -1.77 -16.58 -5.18
CA LYS A 341 -2.99 -16.89 -4.41
C LYS A 341 -2.73 -16.92 -2.91
N LEU A 342 -1.62 -17.52 -2.50
CA LEU A 342 -1.23 -17.64 -1.09
C LEU A 342 -0.70 -16.33 -0.50
N ASN A 343 -0.34 -15.36 -1.33
CA ASN A 343 0.06 -14.02 -0.92
C ASN A 343 -1.12 -13.03 -0.85
N GLU A 344 -2.32 -13.43 -1.24
CA GLU A 344 -3.52 -12.59 -1.10
C GLU A 344 -3.89 -12.38 0.37
N ALA A 345 -4.29 -11.15 0.71
CA ALA A 345 -4.95 -10.90 1.98
C ALA A 345 -6.36 -11.51 2.00
N GLU A 346 -6.83 -11.93 3.18
CA GLU A 346 -8.26 -12.20 3.41
C GLU A 346 -8.69 -11.53 4.72
N PRO A 347 -9.25 -10.30 4.63
CA PRO A 347 -9.68 -9.54 5.81
C PRO A 347 -10.70 -10.28 6.67
N ARG A 348 -11.59 -11.11 6.08
CA ARG A 348 -12.60 -11.89 6.83
C ARG A 348 -11.96 -12.77 7.90
N TRP A 349 -10.77 -13.29 7.60
CA TRP A 349 -10.08 -14.27 8.43
C TRP A 349 -8.78 -13.72 9.04
N ASN A 350 -8.57 -12.41 8.95
CA ASN A 350 -7.35 -11.74 9.41
C ASN A 350 -6.07 -12.35 8.80
N LEU A 351 -6.15 -12.80 7.55
CA LEU A 351 -5.02 -13.34 6.82
C LEU A 351 -4.26 -12.16 6.16
N PRO A 352 -2.99 -11.92 6.52
CA PRO A 352 -2.21 -10.84 5.92
C PRO A 352 -1.75 -11.20 4.50
N ALA A 353 -1.57 -10.17 3.68
CA ALA A 353 -0.89 -10.30 2.39
C ALA A 353 0.56 -10.77 2.56
N GLY A 354 1.12 -11.40 1.52
CA GLY A 354 2.53 -11.81 1.49
C GLY A 354 2.86 -13.01 2.39
N THR A 355 1.88 -13.85 2.74
CA THR A 355 2.08 -15.00 3.65
C THR A 355 3.14 -15.97 3.12
N TYR A 356 3.05 -16.40 1.86
CA TYR A 356 4.03 -17.30 1.24
C TYR A 356 5.43 -16.67 1.19
N ASP A 357 5.53 -15.42 0.75
CA ASP A 357 6.78 -14.68 0.63
C ASP A 357 7.48 -14.48 1.98
N THR A 358 6.69 -14.18 3.02
CA THR A 358 7.17 -14.01 4.38
C THR A 358 7.74 -15.32 4.94
N LEU A 359 7.08 -16.46 4.68
CA LEU A 359 7.56 -17.77 5.08
C LEU A 359 8.86 -18.12 4.38
N HIS A 360 8.93 -17.90 3.07
CA HIS A 360 10.14 -18.09 2.28
C HIS A 360 11.29 -17.22 2.82
N ALA A 361 11.06 -15.93 3.04
CA ALA A 361 12.04 -15.01 3.61
C ALA A 361 12.53 -15.45 5.00
N THR A 362 11.63 -15.99 5.82
CA THR A 362 11.95 -16.50 7.16
C THR A 362 12.84 -17.74 7.10
N LEU A 363 12.63 -18.67 6.16
CA LEU A 363 13.50 -19.84 5.96
C LEU A 363 14.94 -19.44 5.62
N ALA A 364 15.11 -18.36 4.86
CA ALA A 364 16.42 -17.82 4.51
C ALA A 364 17.08 -16.98 5.63
N HIS A 365 16.40 -16.79 6.77
CA HIS A 365 16.89 -15.97 7.88
C HIS A 365 18.06 -16.63 8.60
N ARG A 366 19.19 -15.92 8.79
CA ARG A 366 20.42 -16.52 9.31
C ARG A 366 20.25 -17.04 10.73
N GLU A 367 19.55 -16.29 11.58
CA GLU A 367 19.32 -16.70 12.95
C GLU A 367 18.38 -17.91 13.05
N TYR A 368 17.33 -17.97 12.23
CA TYR A 368 16.39 -19.09 12.28
C TYR A 368 17.08 -20.39 11.86
N ARG A 369 17.90 -20.33 10.80
CA ARG A 369 18.77 -21.44 10.39
C ARG A 369 19.78 -21.83 11.46
N ARG A 370 20.38 -20.86 12.14
CA ARG A 370 21.31 -21.13 13.25
C ARG A 370 20.61 -21.89 14.37
N LEU A 371 19.46 -21.41 14.83
CA LEU A 371 18.68 -22.05 15.90
C LEU A 371 18.20 -23.46 15.50
N TYR A 372 17.71 -23.60 14.26
CA TYR A 372 17.35 -24.89 13.68
C TYR A 372 18.54 -25.86 13.72
N LYS A 373 19.71 -25.49 13.16
CA LYS A 373 20.91 -26.33 13.15
C LYS A 373 21.41 -26.69 14.55
N GLN A 374 21.35 -25.75 15.49
CA GLN A 374 21.65 -26.00 16.90
C GLN A 374 20.69 -27.01 17.53
N SER A 375 19.42 -26.98 17.16
CA SER A 375 18.41 -27.93 17.66
C SER A 375 18.67 -29.34 17.15
N ILE A 376 19.04 -29.50 15.88
CA ILE A 376 19.43 -30.82 15.31
C ILE A 376 20.60 -31.42 16.10
N THR A 377 21.67 -30.65 16.28
CA THR A 377 22.87 -31.14 16.97
C THR A 377 22.60 -31.44 18.44
N SER A 378 21.67 -30.71 19.07
CA SER A 378 21.28 -30.93 20.46
C SER A 378 20.38 -32.17 20.69
N LEU A 379 19.74 -32.69 19.64
CA LEU A 379 18.84 -33.85 19.71
C LEU A 379 19.59 -35.17 19.59
N ALA A 380 20.72 -35.20 18.87
CA ALA A 380 21.53 -36.39 18.63
C ALA A 380 22.06 -37.09 19.90
N TRP A 381 22.06 -36.41 21.05
CA TRP A 381 22.55 -36.97 22.32
C TRP A 381 21.47 -37.27 23.37
N LYS A 382 20.17 -37.05 23.07
CA LYS A 382 19.06 -37.12 24.06
C LYS A 382 18.02 -38.21 23.83
N GLN A 383 18.33 -39.23 23.02
CA GLN A 383 17.45 -40.40 22.81
C GLN A 383 17.29 -41.30 24.06
N THR A 384 17.83 -40.90 25.21
CA THR A 384 17.92 -41.71 26.44
C THR A 384 16.68 -41.68 27.33
N GLU A 385 15.76 -40.72 27.15
CA GLU A 385 14.49 -40.66 27.89
C GLU A 385 13.29 -40.80 26.94
N PRO A 386 12.29 -41.65 27.22
CA PRO A 386 11.10 -41.79 26.37
C PRO A 386 10.26 -40.51 26.41
N GLY A 387 9.88 -39.99 25.24
CA GLY A 387 8.92 -38.89 25.08
C GLY A 387 7.64 -39.41 24.41
N PRO A 388 6.69 -38.53 24.03
CA PRO A 388 5.51 -38.94 23.28
C PRO A 388 5.88 -39.74 22.02
N ALA A 389 5.11 -40.81 21.75
CA ALA A 389 5.47 -41.81 20.73
C ALA A 389 5.61 -41.24 19.31
N ASN A 390 4.87 -40.19 18.96
CA ASN A 390 4.88 -39.58 17.63
C ASN A 390 6.00 -38.54 17.41
N PHE A 391 6.77 -38.15 18.44
CA PHE A 391 7.83 -37.15 18.29
C PHE A 391 9.00 -37.68 17.43
N MET A 392 9.51 -38.86 17.75
CA MET A 392 10.66 -39.43 17.03
C MET A 392 10.34 -39.75 15.56
N PRO A 393 9.18 -40.36 15.23
CA PRO A 393 8.76 -40.52 13.83
C PRO A 393 8.66 -39.18 13.08
N ALA A 394 8.04 -38.16 13.68
CA ALA A 394 7.89 -36.84 13.05
C ALA A 394 9.25 -36.17 12.80
N LEU A 395 10.20 -36.30 13.73
CA LEU A 395 11.56 -35.79 13.58
C LEU A 395 12.34 -36.49 12.48
N HIS A 396 12.30 -37.82 12.41
CA HIS A 396 12.95 -38.56 11.32
C HIS A 396 12.40 -38.11 9.96
N ALA A 397 11.07 -38.03 9.84
CA ALA A 397 10.43 -37.59 8.63
C ALA A 397 10.85 -36.15 8.23
N ALA A 398 11.00 -35.25 9.21
CA ALA A 398 11.48 -33.89 8.97
C ALA A 398 12.94 -33.87 8.50
N PHE A 399 13.82 -34.66 9.09
CA PHE A 399 15.24 -34.73 8.70
C PHE A 399 15.43 -35.26 7.28
N ASP A 400 14.74 -36.34 6.93
CA ASP A 400 14.82 -36.95 5.59
C ASP A 400 14.45 -35.94 4.49
N ARG A 401 13.48 -35.06 4.77
CA ARG A 401 13.04 -34.01 3.84
C ARG A 401 14.02 -32.84 3.77
N LEU A 402 14.41 -32.31 4.92
CA LEU A 402 15.20 -31.09 5.01
C LEU A 402 16.64 -31.26 4.53
N GLY A 403 17.20 -32.48 4.61
CA GLY A 403 18.52 -32.80 4.08
C GLY A 403 18.70 -32.52 2.59
N ASN A 404 17.61 -32.51 1.81
CA ASN A 404 17.63 -32.31 0.36
C ASN A 404 17.29 -30.87 -0.08
N ALA A 405 16.80 -30.01 0.82
CA ALA A 405 16.16 -28.75 0.45
C ALA A 405 17.02 -27.48 0.64
N GLU A 406 18.14 -27.52 1.38
CA GLU A 406 18.82 -26.29 1.86
C GLU A 406 19.46 -25.37 0.79
N HIS A 407 19.67 -25.83 -0.46
CA HIS A 407 20.50 -25.09 -1.44
C HIS A 407 19.78 -23.97 -2.22
N GLY A 408 18.45 -23.84 -2.13
CA GLY A 408 17.66 -22.90 -2.96
C GLY A 408 17.20 -21.59 -2.28
N TRP A 409 17.15 -21.53 -0.94
CA TRP A 409 16.40 -20.48 -0.22
C TRP A 409 17.02 -19.07 -0.27
N LEU A 410 18.30 -18.93 -0.62
CA LEU A 410 19.00 -17.64 -0.53
C LEU A 410 18.68 -16.69 -1.70
N SER A 411 18.53 -17.22 -2.92
CA SER A 411 18.28 -16.41 -4.13
C SER A 411 16.90 -15.74 -4.11
N GLN A 412 15.89 -16.41 -3.57
CA GLN A 412 14.51 -15.92 -3.53
C GLN A 412 14.20 -14.99 -2.33
N LYS A 413 15.07 -14.89 -1.31
CA LYS A 413 15.00 -13.83 -0.28
C LYS A 413 15.10 -12.42 -0.87
N ILE A 414 15.86 -12.28 -1.95
CA ILE A 414 15.99 -11.00 -2.69
C ILE A 414 14.68 -10.69 -3.43
N ALA A 415 14.06 -11.72 -4.03
CA ALA A 415 12.78 -11.59 -4.72
C ALA A 415 11.66 -11.18 -3.76
N SER A 416 11.45 -11.93 -2.68
CA SER A 416 10.37 -11.67 -1.71
C SER A 416 10.42 -10.27 -1.09
N ARG A 417 11.63 -9.73 -0.84
CA ARG A 417 11.80 -8.36 -0.32
C ARG A 417 11.65 -7.29 -1.39
N ALA A 418 11.98 -7.59 -2.64
CA ALA A 418 11.67 -6.71 -3.76
C ALA A 418 10.15 -6.65 -4.00
N ASP A 419 9.46 -7.78 -3.82
CA ASP A 419 8.00 -7.86 -3.91
C ASP A 419 7.34 -7.08 -2.76
N SER A 420 7.82 -7.18 -1.52
CA SER A 420 7.33 -6.31 -0.42
C SER A 420 7.47 -4.81 -0.71
N LEU A 421 8.50 -4.39 -1.45
CA LEU A 421 8.67 -3.00 -1.89
C LEU A 421 7.69 -2.62 -3.01
N ARG A 422 7.40 -3.56 -3.92
CA ARG A 422 6.35 -3.40 -4.93
C ARG A 422 4.98 -3.30 -4.28
N ASP A 423 4.64 -4.17 -3.35
CA ASP A 423 3.36 -4.16 -2.62
C ASP A 423 3.12 -2.83 -1.90
N LEU A 424 4.16 -2.25 -1.27
CA LEU A 424 4.08 -0.94 -0.65
C LEU A 424 3.84 0.18 -1.67
N ALA A 425 4.50 0.10 -2.84
CA ALA A 425 4.30 1.04 -3.93
C ALA A 425 2.90 0.90 -4.53
N ASP A 426 2.44 -0.33 -4.74
CA ASP A 426 1.13 -0.68 -5.28
C ASP A 426 0.01 -0.28 -4.33
N ALA A 427 0.17 -0.45 -3.02
CA ALA A 427 -0.77 0.08 -2.02
C ALA A 427 -0.83 1.62 -2.03
N GLY A 428 0.30 2.28 -2.28
CA GLY A 428 0.37 3.73 -2.49
C GLY A 428 -0.35 4.17 -3.77
N PHE A 429 -0.09 3.45 -4.87
CA PHE A 429 -0.70 3.66 -6.16
C PHE A 429 -2.22 3.41 -6.11
N TYR A 430 -2.67 2.30 -5.52
CA TYR A 430 -4.07 1.97 -5.32
C TYR A 430 -4.82 3.07 -4.56
N ARG A 431 -4.26 3.62 -3.48
CA ARG A 431 -4.91 4.74 -2.77
C ARG A 431 -5.05 6.00 -3.64
N ALA A 432 -4.09 6.25 -4.53
CA ALA A 432 -4.16 7.36 -5.47
C ALA A 432 -5.15 7.06 -6.61
N SER A 433 -5.10 5.86 -7.19
CA SER A 433 -5.98 5.41 -8.26
C SER A 433 -7.42 5.32 -7.79
N ALA A 434 -7.69 4.81 -6.58
CA ALA A 434 -9.01 4.73 -5.97
C ALA A 434 -9.64 6.12 -5.82
N ARG A 435 -8.89 7.13 -5.36
CA ARG A 435 -9.39 8.51 -5.26
C ARG A 435 -9.75 9.09 -6.62
N VAL A 436 -8.91 8.89 -7.63
CA VAL A 436 -9.19 9.35 -9.00
C VAL A 436 -10.37 8.59 -9.59
N SER A 437 -10.42 7.28 -9.41
CA SER A 437 -11.44 6.39 -9.95
C SER A 437 -12.79 6.59 -9.28
N THR A 438 -12.83 6.92 -7.98
CA THR A 438 -14.06 7.34 -7.27
C THR A 438 -14.60 8.63 -7.89
N LEU A 439 -13.75 9.65 -8.08
CA LEU A 439 -14.15 10.90 -8.73
C LEU A 439 -14.67 10.69 -10.17
N VAL A 440 -14.04 9.79 -10.92
CA VAL A 440 -14.47 9.40 -12.27
C VAL A 440 -15.74 8.57 -12.23
N GLY A 441 -15.87 7.66 -11.27
CA GLY A 441 -17.03 6.78 -11.06
C GLY A 441 -18.29 7.56 -10.72
N ASP A 442 -18.16 8.62 -9.92
CA ASP A 442 -19.29 9.46 -9.49
C ASP A 442 -19.60 10.60 -10.49
N ALA A 443 -18.69 10.88 -11.42
CA ALA A 443 -18.85 11.94 -12.39
C ALA A 443 -19.92 11.59 -13.43
N ARG A 444 -20.93 12.47 -13.55
CA ARG A 444 -21.91 12.40 -14.63
C ARG A 444 -21.47 13.25 -15.83
N LEU A 445 -21.33 12.63 -17.00
CA LEU A 445 -21.07 13.27 -18.28
C LEU A 445 -22.19 14.24 -18.70
N ARG A 446 -23.44 13.93 -18.34
CA ARG A 446 -24.63 14.76 -18.57
C ARG A 446 -25.65 14.56 -17.46
N ALA A 447 -26.43 15.59 -17.13
CA ALA A 447 -27.52 15.52 -16.14
C ALA A 447 -28.88 15.97 -16.74
N PRO A 448 -29.41 15.25 -17.75
CA PRO A 448 -30.76 15.52 -18.25
C PRO A 448 -31.80 15.41 -17.11
N ARG A 449 -32.91 16.15 -17.22
CA ARG A 449 -33.96 16.24 -16.18
C ARG A 449 -33.44 16.67 -14.80
N GLN A 450 -32.47 17.56 -14.76
CA GLN A 450 -31.79 18.00 -13.52
C GLN A 450 -31.14 16.84 -12.75
N GLY A 451 -30.78 15.76 -13.43
CA GLY A 451 -30.16 14.58 -12.82
C GLY A 451 -31.15 13.61 -12.14
N ARG A 452 -32.46 13.79 -12.32
CA ARG A 452 -33.47 12.83 -11.85
C ARG A 452 -33.40 11.53 -12.66
N ALA A 453 -33.41 10.41 -11.93
CA ALA A 453 -33.45 9.06 -12.49
C ALA A 453 -34.76 8.80 -13.27
N LEU A 454 -34.75 7.82 -14.18
CA LEU A 454 -35.94 7.42 -14.92
C LEU A 454 -36.94 6.61 -14.08
N ILE A 455 -36.47 5.88 -13.07
CA ILE A 455 -37.34 5.14 -12.15
C ILE A 455 -38.03 6.14 -11.23
N SER A 456 -39.36 6.16 -11.27
CA SER A 456 -40.17 6.99 -10.37
C SER A 456 -40.32 6.37 -8.98
N THR A 457 -40.62 7.19 -7.97
CA THR A 457 -40.91 6.72 -6.62
C THR A 457 -42.07 5.73 -6.58
N ALA A 458 -43.12 5.96 -7.39
CA ALA A 458 -44.25 5.02 -7.50
C ALA A 458 -43.84 3.66 -8.06
N GLN A 459 -42.93 3.62 -9.05
CA GLN A 459 -42.39 2.36 -9.58
C GLN A 459 -41.48 1.66 -8.56
N LEU A 460 -40.69 2.42 -7.80
CA LEU A 460 -39.90 1.89 -6.71
C LEU A 460 -40.78 1.25 -5.63
N ASP A 461 -41.86 1.91 -5.23
CA ASP A 461 -42.81 1.39 -4.23
C ASP A 461 -43.53 0.13 -4.75
N GLU A 462 -43.95 0.11 -6.01
CA GLU A 462 -44.52 -1.07 -6.65
C GLU A 462 -43.52 -2.25 -6.67
N LEU A 463 -42.26 -1.97 -7.02
CA LEU A 463 -41.21 -2.98 -7.06
C LEU A 463 -40.88 -3.50 -5.66
N ARG A 464 -40.80 -2.61 -4.67
CA ARG A 464 -40.54 -2.94 -3.25
C ARG A 464 -41.52 -3.97 -2.72
N GLY A 465 -42.80 -3.88 -3.07
CA GLY A 465 -43.82 -4.88 -2.70
C GLY A 465 -43.60 -6.28 -3.31
N LYS A 466 -42.72 -6.41 -4.32
CA LYS A 466 -42.40 -7.66 -5.01
C LYS A 466 -41.04 -8.23 -4.62
N LEU A 467 -40.13 -7.40 -4.09
CA LEU A 467 -38.77 -7.80 -3.68
C LEU A 467 -38.82 -8.80 -2.52
N ARG A 468 -37.86 -9.73 -2.51
CA ARG A 468 -37.65 -10.68 -1.41
C ARG A 468 -36.16 -10.81 -1.14
N PRO A 469 -35.75 -11.02 0.13
CA PRO A 469 -34.36 -11.30 0.45
C PRO A 469 -33.77 -12.42 -0.43
N GLY A 470 -32.59 -12.18 -0.97
CA GLY A 470 -31.88 -13.04 -1.93
C GLY A 470 -32.16 -12.73 -3.40
N ASP A 471 -32.93 -11.68 -3.71
CA ASP A 471 -33.08 -11.21 -5.09
C ASP A 471 -31.81 -10.49 -5.57
N ILE A 472 -31.44 -10.72 -6.83
CA ILE A 472 -30.31 -10.07 -7.50
C ILE A 472 -30.85 -8.89 -8.31
N LEU A 473 -30.30 -7.71 -8.07
CA LEU A 473 -30.60 -6.49 -8.79
C LEU A 473 -29.54 -6.29 -9.87
N ILE A 474 -29.97 -6.07 -11.11
CA ILE A 474 -29.10 -5.72 -12.23
C ILE A 474 -29.51 -4.34 -12.70
N GLU A 475 -28.61 -3.37 -12.58
CA GLU A 475 -28.96 -1.96 -12.62
C GLU A 475 -28.20 -1.21 -13.71
N ARG A 476 -28.84 -0.15 -14.21
CA ARG A 476 -28.24 0.79 -15.15
C ARG A 476 -28.49 2.21 -14.67
N ARG A 477 -27.41 2.96 -14.52
CA ARG A 477 -27.44 4.42 -14.30
C ARG A 477 -26.87 5.08 -15.54
N ASN A 478 -27.65 5.85 -16.30
CA ASN A 478 -27.15 6.52 -17.49
C ASN A 478 -26.24 7.69 -17.12
N TRP A 479 -25.42 8.09 -18.10
CA TRP A 479 -24.61 9.31 -18.05
C TRP A 479 -23.49 9.35 -17.01
N TYR A 480 -23.32 8.32 -16.19
CA TYR A 480 -22.09 8.15 -15.42
C TYR A 480 -20.90 7.88 -16.34
N LEU A 481 -19.76 8.49 -16.04
CA LEU A 481 -18.54 8.41 -16.83
C LEU A 481 -17.95 6.98 -16.82
N SER A 482 -18.21 6.19 -15.78
CA SER A 482 -17.88 4.76 -15.71
C SER A 482 -18.47 3.93 -16.86
N ASN A 483 -19.65 4.29 -17.39
CA ASN A 483 -20.27 3.59 -18.52
C ASN A 483 -19.49 3.71 -19.83
N ALA A 484 -18.58 4.69 -19.95
CA ALA A 484 -17.70 4.79 -21.13
C ALA A 484 -16.63 3.68 -21.14
N PHE A 485 -16.39 3.03 -20.00
CA PHE A 485 -15.32 2.06 -19.79
C PHE A 485 -15.84 0.64 -19.53
N LEU A 486 -17.11 0.47 -19.19
CA LEU A 486 -17.75 -0.83 -18.97
C LEU A 486 -18.63 -1.21 -20.17
N PRO A 487 -18.32 -2.28 -20.92
CA PRO A 487 -19.13 -2.71 -22.06
C PRO A 487 -20.46 -3.34 -21.58
N GLY A 488 -21.52 -3.16 -22.36
CA GLY A 488 -22.83 -3.78 -22.12
C GLY A 488 -23.92 -2.78 -21.67
N TYR A 489 -25.16 -3.28 -21.56
CA TYR A 489 -26.30 -2.43 -21.14
C TYR A 489 -26.40 -2.30 -19.61
N TRP A 490 -25.99 -3.35 -18.88
CA TRP A 490 -26.11 -3.52 -17.44
C TRP A 490 -24.74 -3.46 -16.75
N PRO A 491 -24.29 -2.27 -16.33
CA PRO A 491 -22.96 -2.08 -15.76
C PRO A 491 -22.83 -2.48 -14.28
N HIS A 492 -23.94 -2.67 -13.57
CA HIS A 492 -23.93 -2.84 -12.11
C HIS A 492 -24.83 -3.97 -11.63
N ALA A 493 -24.42 -4.62 -10.55
CA ALA A 493 -25.16 -5.70 -9.89
C ALA A 493 -25.14 -5.50 -8.36
N ALA A 494 -26.26 -5.83 -7.71
CA ALA A 494 -26.41 -5.72 -6.26
C ALA A 494 -27.26 -6.87 -5.72
N LEU A 495 -27.16 -7.13 -4.42
CA LEU A 495 -27.95 -8.16 -3.74
C LEU A 495 -28.96 -7.52 -2.78
N TYR A 496 -30.25 -7.76 -3.02
CA TYR A 496 -31.30 -7.35 -2.09
C TYR A 496 -31.37 -8.33 -0.92
N VAL A 497 -31.05 -7.86 0.28
CA VAL A 497 -31.01 -8.68 1.50
C VAL A 497 -32.24 -8.47 2.40
N GLY A 498 -33.11 -7.52 2.03
CA GLY A 498 -34.29 -7.15 2.82
C GLY A 498 -33.95 -6.28 4.02
N THR A 499 -34.96 -5.90 4.78
CA THR A 499 -34.81 -5.03 5.95
C THR A 499 -34.21 -5.77 7.15
N ALA A 500 -33.80 -5.04 8.18
CA ALA A 500 -33.38 -5.65 9.45
C ALA A 500 -34.49 -6.53 10.10
N ALA A 501 -35.77 -6.26 9.81
CA ALA A 501 -36.87 -7.13 10.24
C ALA A 501 -36.90 -8.44 9.46
N ASP A 502 -36.66 -8.40 8.15
CA ASP A 502 -36.59 -9.59 7.29
C ASP A 502 -35.43 -10.50 7.71
N LEU A 503 -34.27 -9.94 8.04
CA LEU A 503 -33.12 -10.71 8.54
C LEU A 503 -33.44 -11.41 9.87
N ARG A 504 -34.19 -10.77 10.77
CA ARG A 504 -34.67 -11.41 12.01
C ARG A 504 -35.67 -12.52 11.71
N ALA A 505 -36.62 -12.28 10.81
CA ALA A 505 -37.61 -13.29 10.40
C ALA A 505 -36.96 -14.51 9.72
N LEU A 506 -35.86 -14.29 8.99
CA LEU A 506 -35.04 -15.34 8.40
C LEU A 506 -34.13 -16.04 9.42
N GLY A 507 -34.13 -15.63 10.69
CA GLY A 507 -33.28 -16.19 11.74
C GLY A 507 -31.78 -15.96 11.52
N LEU A 508 -31.43 -14.87 10.84
CA LEU A 508 -30.05 -14.46 10.54
C LEU A 508 -29.47 -13.49 11.58
N ALA A 509 -30.29 -12.97 12.49
CA ALA A 509 -29.84 -12.00 13.48
C ALA A 509 -28.73 -12.51 14.40
N ASP A 510 -28.74 -13.82 14.67
CA ASP A 510 -27.74 -14.50 15.53
C ASP A 510 -26.56 -15.08 14.72
N ASP A 511 -26.60 -15.04 13.38
CA ASP A 511 -25.47 -15.51 12.56
C ASP A 511 -24.27 -14.56 12.78
N PRO A 512 -23.08 -15.05 13.18
CA PRO A 512 -21.92 -14.20 13.46
C PRO A 512 -21.51 -13.29 12.30
N ARG A 513 -21.73 -13.71 11.05
CA ARG A 513 -21.39 -12.95 9.84
C ARG A 513 -22.32 -11.75 9.65
N VAL A 514 -23.57 -11.87 10.11
CA VAL A 514 -24.60 -10.83 10.01
C VAL A 514 -24.59 -9.94 11.24
N SER A 515 -24.56 -10.54 12.44
CA SER A 515 -24.65 -9.85 13.73
C SER A 515 -23.56 -8.79 13.92
N LYS A 516 -22.34 -9.05 13.42
CA LYS A 516 -21.22 -8.09 13.41
C LYS A 516 -21.56 -6.75 12.75
N ASN A 517 -22.43 -6.79 11.74
CA ASN A 517 -22.79 -5.65 10.90
C ASN A 517 -24.26 -5.22 11.09
N LEU A 518 -25.07 -5.95 11.85
CA LEU A 518 -26.52 -5.76 11.95
C LEU A 518 -26.89 -4.39 12.53
N ALA A 519 -26.07 -3.85 13.45
CA ALA A 519 -26.29 -2.51 14.00
C ALA A 519 -26.06 -1.40 12.95
N ALA A 520 -24.98 -1.52 12.17
CA ALA A 520 -24.69 -0.58 11.08
C ALA A 520 -25.73 -0.70 9.96
N PHE A 521 -26.14 -1.93 9.62
CA PHE A 521 -27.19 -2.19 8.65
C PHE A 521 -28.57 -1.64 9.09
N GLY A 522 -28.91 -1.79 10.37
CA GLY A 522 -30.18 -1.30 10.92
C GLY A 522 -30.26 0.21 11.11
N ALA A 523 -29.13 0.93 11.02
CA ALA A 523 -29.13 2.39 11.00
C ALA A 523 -29.65 2.89 9.64
N PRO A 524 -30.47 3.95 9.61
CA PRO A 524 -30.91 4.53 8.35
C PRO A 524 -29.77 5.26 7.63
N ASP A 525 -29.92 5.42 6.31
CA ASP A 525 -29.03 6.24 5.50
C ASP A 525 -29.15 7.75 5.83
N ALA A 526 -28.35 8.58 5.16
CA ALA A 526 -28.33 10.04 5.37
C ALA A 526 -29.67 10.73 5.07
N LEU A 527 -30.57 10.08 4.32
CA LEU A 527 -31.90 10.57 3.97
C LEU A 527 -32.99 9.95 4.84
N GLY A 528 -32.64 9.09 5.80
CA GLY A 528 -33.57 8.44 6.72
C GLY A 528 -34.16 7.13 6.20
N ASN A 529 -33.69 6.59 5.06
CA ASN A 529 -34.21 5.34 4.51
C ASN A 529 -33.51 4.13 5.13
N ALA A 530 -34.23 3.03 5.29
CA ALA A 530 -33.65 1.78 5.79
C ALA A 530 -32.75 1.12 4.73
N HIS A 531 -31.59 0.61 5.15
CA HIS A 531 -30.79 -0.24 4.28
C HIS A 531 -31.53 -1.54 3.97
N ALA A 532 -31.37 -2.00 2.73
CA ALA A 532 -31.98 -3.23 2.23
C ALA A 532 -31.13 -3.96 1.19
N VAL A 533 -30.03 -3.36 0.73
CA VAL A 533 -29.19 -3.84 -0.37
C VAL A 533 -27.74 -3.92 0.10
N ILE A 534 -27.01 -4.93 -0.38
CA ILE A 534 -25.55 -5.02 -0.31
C ILE A 534 -25.01 -4.91 -1.73
N GLU A 535 -24.05 -4.01 -1.93
CA GLU A 535 -23.41 -3.78 -3.22
C GLU A 535 -21.97 -3.31 -3.07
N ALA A 536 -21.14 -3.54 -4.08
CA ALA A 536 -19.81 -2.92 -4.15
C ALA A 536 -19.86 -1.69 -5.06
N MET A 537 -19.55 -0.54 -4.48
CA MET A 537 -19.44 0.76 -5.15
C MET A 537 -18.04 1.34 -4.94
N SER A 538 -17.74 2.53 -5.46
CA SER A 538 -16.39 3.13 -5.36
C SER A 538 -15.89 3.25 -3.90
N GLU A 539 -16.80 3.32 -2.94
CA GLU A 539 -16.54 3.33 -1.49
C GLU A 539 -16.20 1.94 -0.89
N GLY A 540 -16.46 0.86 -1.64
CA GLY A 540 -16.30 -0.54 -1.22
C GLY A 540 -17.62 -1.30 -1.19
N VAL A 541 -17.63 -2.44 -0.49
CA VAL A 541 -18.84 -3.24 -0.24
C VAL A 541 -19.62 -2.62 0.90
N VAL A 542 -20.76 -2.00 0.58
CA VAL A 542 -21.53 -1.15 1.48
C VAL A 542 -22.98 -1.61 1.57
N PHE A 543 -23.66 -1.10 2.60
CA PHE A 543 -25.11 -1.23 2.76
C PHE A 543 -25.79 0.01 2.20
N THR A 544 -26.79 -0.18 1.36
CA THR A 544 -27.54 0.90 0.73
C THR A 544 -29.05 0.68 0.87
N SER A 545 -29.80 1.78 0.77
CA SER A 545 -31.26 1.74 0.72
C SER A 545 -31.74 1.38 -0.68
N ALA A 546 -32.98 0.89 -0.80
CA ALA A 546 -33.59 0.66 -2.11
C ALA A 546 -33.78 1.99 -2.88
N GLU A 547 -33.98 3.08 -2.16
CA GLU A 547 -34.02 4.45 -2.67
C GLU A 547 -32.70 4.84 -3.33
N HIS A 548 -31.58 4.59 -2.65
CA HIS A 548 -30.27 4.90 -3.20
C HIS A 548 -29.89 3.97 -4.35
N SER A 549 -30.05 2.66 -4.19
CA SER A 549 -29.62 1.66 -5.17
C SER A 549 -30.51 1.68 -6.42
N ILE A 550 -31.80 1.37 -6.25
CA ILE A 550 -32.78 1.26 -7.34
C ILE A 550 -33.37 2.63 -7.72
N GLY A 551 -33.70 3.47 -6.73
CA GLY A 551 -34.38 4.75 -6.98
C GLY A 551 -33.53 5.77 -7.75
N GLU A 552 -32.21 5.65 -7.70
CA GLU A 552 -31.29 6.46 -8.52
C GLU A 552 -30.96 5.83 -9.88
N ALA A 553 -31.43 4.61 -10.15
CA ALA A 553 -31.21 3.92 -11.42
C ALA A 553 -32.21 4.33 -12.50
N ASP A 554 -31.77 4.22 -13.75
CA ASP A 554 -32.60 4.47 -14.92
C ASP A 554 -33.27 3.20 -15.47
N GLY A 555 -32.78 2.05 -15.05
CA GLY A 555 -33.36 0.75 -15.32
C GLY A 555 -32.87 -0.26 -14.29
N VAL A 556 -33.74 -1.20 -13.95
CA VAL A 556 -33.43 -2.31 -13.05
C VAL A 556 -34.10 -3.58 -13.57
N VAL A 557 -33.39 -4.69 -13.47
CA VAL A 557 -33.94 -6.05 -13.62
C VAL A 557 -33.73 -6.78 -12.30
N VAL A 558 -34.78 -7.45 -11.82
CA VAL A 558 -34.72 -8.27 -10.62
C VAL A 558 -34.75 -9.73 -11.02
N LEU A 559 -33.71 -10.48 -10.61
CA LEU A 559 -33.58 -11.91 -10.84
C LEU A 559 -33.73 -12.62 -9.50
N ARG A 560 -34.66 -13.58 -9.40
CA ARG A 560 -34.87 -14.36 -8.19
C ARG A 560 -34.29 -15.77 -8.36
N PRO A 561 -33.25 -16.15 -7.59
CA PRO A 561 -32.74 -17.51 -7.58
C PRO A 561 -33.81 -18.50 -7.09
N ARG A 562 -33.86 -19.67 -7.74
CA ARG A 562 -34.76 -20.78 -7.35
C ARG A 562 -34.07 -21.67 -6.32
N VAL A 563 -33.95 -21.14 -5.10
CA VAL A 563 -33.28 -21.81 -3.98
C VAL A 563 -34.21 -21.94 -2.77
N ASP A 564 -33.94 -22.93 -1.92
CA ASP A 564 -34.66 -23.12 -0.67
C ASP A 564 -34.33 -22.03 0.37
N VAL A 565 -34.97 -22.10 1.53
CA VAL A 565 -34.79 -21.11 2.60
C VAL A 565 -33.40 -21.21 3.23
N ALA A 566 -32.83 -22.42 3.33
CA ALA A 566 -31.52 -22.63 3.95
C ALA A 566 -30.40 -22.03 3.08
N ALA A 567 -30.42 -22.31 1.78
CA ALA A 567 -29.51 -21.72 0.81
C ALA A 567 -29.65 -20.20 0.74
N ARG A 568 -30.88 -19.68 0.77
CA ARG A 568 -31.12 -18.22 0.81
C ARG A 568 -30.51 -17.56 2.05
N ARG A 569 -30.64 -18.18 3.23
CA ARG A 569 -30.01 -17.71 4.46
C ARG A 569 -28.50 -17.66 4.31
N GLU A 570 -27.92 -18.71 3.74
CA GLU A 570 -26.47 -18.79 3.52
C GLU A 570 -25.97 -17.72 2.53
N ILE A 571 -26.65 -17.50 1.41
CA ILE A 571 -26.33 -16.45 0.42
C ILE A 571 -26.25 -15.08 1.11
N ILE A 572 -27.28 -14.75 1.89
CA ILE A 572 -27.34 -13.45 2.59
C ILE A 572 -26.19 -13.37 3.62
N ALA A 573 -25.98 -14.42 4.42
CA ALA A 573 -24.92 -14.42 5.42
C ALA A 573 -23.52 -14.30 4.81
N ARG A 574 -23.27 -14.91 3.65
CA ARG A 574 -22.02 -14.76 2.89
C ARG A 574 -21.84 -13.34 2.37
N ALA A 575 -22.86 -12.73 1.80
CA ALA A 575 -22.80 -11.34 1.34
C ALA A 575 -22.48 -10.37 2.50
N PHE A 576 -23.08 -10.57 3.68
CA PHE A 576 -22.76 -9.80 4.89
C PHE A 576 -21.31 -9.96 5.35
N ASP A 577 -20.68 -11.10 5.06
CA ASP A 577 -19.30 -11.35 5.44
C ASP A 577 -18.31 -10.49 4.63
N HIS A 578 -18.70 -10.08 3.41
CA HIS A 578 -17.93 -9.22 2.52
C HIS A 578 -18.10 -7.72 2.79
N ALA A 579 -19.10 -7.32 3.60
CA ALA A 579 -19.32 -5.91 3.91
C ALA A 579 -18.08 -5.25 4.55
N GLY A 580 -17.71 -4.08 4.04
CA GLY A 580 -16.53 -3.32 4.42
C GLY A 580 -15.27 -3.62 3.60
N LYS A 581 -15.27 -4.60 2.68
CA LYS A 581 -14.15 -4.80 1.75
C LYS A 581 -14.01 -3.61 0.79
N PRO A 582 -12.80 -3.20 0.40
CA PRO A 582 -12.61 -2.12 -0.57
C PRO A 582 -13.10 -2.52 -1.97
N TYR A 583 -13.33 -1.51 -2.82
CA TYR A 583 -13.68 -1.74 -4.22
C TYR A 583 -12.46 -2.14 -5.03
N ASP A 584 -12.63 -3.11 -5.92
CA ASP A 584 -11.56 -3.51 -6.83
C ASP A 584 -11.54 -2.63 -8.10
N PHE A 585 -10.62 -1.67 -8.14
CA PHE A 585 -10.39 -0.82 -9.31
C PHE A 585 -9.49 -1.46 -10.36
N ASP A 586 -8.81 -2.56 -10.01
CA ASP A 586 -7.89 -3.27 -10.90
C ASP A 586 -8.61 -4.40 -11.68
N PHE A 587 -9.84 -4.74 -11.29
CA PHE A 587 -10.68 -5.80 -11.87
C PHE A 587 -9.95 -7.16 -11.88
N ASP A 588 -9.27 -7.45 -10.77
CA ASP A 588 -8.52 -8.67 -10.51
C ASP A 588 -9.39 -9.73 -9.82
N PHE A 589 -10.21 -10.40 -10.61
CA PHE A 589 -11.09 -11.50 -10.17
C PHE A 589 -10.36 -12.74 -9.62
N PHE A 590 -9.03 -12.71 -9.58
CA PHE A 590 -8.23 -13.74 -8.93
C PHE A 590 -8.29 -13.61 -7.40
N SER A 591 -8.33 -12.38 -6.89
CA SER A 591 -8.33 -12.07 -5.46
C SER A 591 -9.73 -11.81 -4.91
N ALA A 592 -9.87 -11.95 -3.60
CA ALA A 592 -11.11 -11.65 -2.86
C ALA A 592 -10.92 -10.54 -1.82
N ASP A 593 -9.74 -9.94 -1.70
CA ASP A 593 -9.43 -8.90 -0.71
C ASP A 593 -10.18 -7.59 -0.98
N LYS A 594 -10.47 -7.33 -2.26
CA LYS A 594 -11.31 -6.25 -2.78
C LYS A 594 -12.32 -6.88 -3.74
N LEU A 595 -13.47 -6.25 -3.94
CA LEU A 595 -14.53 -6.82 -4.78
C LEU A 595 -15.15 -5.78 -5.69
N VAL A 596 -15.52 -6.20 -6.90
CA VAL A 596 -16.47 -5.47 -7.75
C VAL A 596 -17.91 -5.92 -7.48
N CYS A 597 -18.87 -5.19 -8.05
CA CYS A 597 -20.30 -5.37 -7.81
C CYS A 597 -20.81 -6.78 -8.16
N THR A 598 -20.34 -7.36 -9.27
CA THR A 598 -20.70 -8.72 -9.69
C THR A 598 -20.05 -9.80 -8.82
N GLU A 599 -18.88 -9.55 -8.23
CA GLU A 599 -18.23 -10.51 -7.35
C GLU A 599 -18.95 -10.66 -6.01
N VAL A 600 -19.57 -9.59 -5.49
CA VAL A 600 -20.42 -9.68 -4.30
C VAL A 600 -21.55 -10.67 -4.53
N VAL A 601 -22.18 -10.64 -5.71
CA VAL A 601 -23.25 -11.58 -6.08
C VAL A 601 -22.70 -12.98 -6.37
N TYR A 602 -21.55 -13.10 -7.04
CA TYR A 602 -20.94 -14.38 -7.39
C TYR A 602 -20.43 -15.16 -6.16
N ARG A 603 -19.93 -14.45 -5.14
CA ARG A 603 -19.37 -15.04 -3.92
C ARG A 603 -20.42 -15.32 -2.85
N ALA A 604 -21.59 -14.71 -2.95
CA ALA A 604 -22.75 -14.97 -2.10
C ALA A 604 -23.43 -16.28 -2.51
#